data_AF-A0A2U1B977-F1
#
_entry.id   AF-A0A2U1B977-F1
#
_cell.length_a   1.000
_cell.length_b   1.000
_cell.length_c   1.000
_cell.angle_alpha   90.00
_cell.angle_beta   90.00
_cell.angle_gamma   90.00
#
_symmetry.space_group_name_H-M   'P 1'
#
loop_
_entity.id
_entity.type
_entity.pdbx_description
1 polymer ?
#
loop_
_entity_poly.entity_id
_entity_poly.type
_entity_poly.pdbx_seq_one_letter_code
_entity_poly.pdbx_strand_id
1 'polypeptide(L)'
;MSVSEKLTAIADQIRAHYGISGSMSIADMIRVMNAGKSLVERTAASVTIPSSVTSIGKYAFWGCSSLTSITIPASVTSIGYGAFSDCAALTSVTLPGSVTSIGPVAFRGCTGLTSITIPNSVTSIGSYAFDNCAALTSVTIPNGVTSIESGAFFRCSALTSITIPSSVTSIESSAFSGCTNLPSITIPASVTSIGYLAFHNCTNLTDIYCGFAEGAVSGAPWGAPDTTTIHYNATT
;
A
#
# COMPACT_ATOMS: atom_id res chain seq x y z
N MET A 1 37.94 -28.95 14.64
CA MET A 1 36.77 -28.14 14.31
C MET A 1 36.23 -28.56 12.96
N SER A 2 35.04 -29.14 12.94
CA SER A 2 34.34 -29.58 11.73
C SER A 2 33.94 -28.37 10.87
N VAL A 3 33.63 -28.61 9.58
CA VAL A 3 33.16 -27.56 8.66
C VAL A 3 31.89 -26.88 9.19
N SER A 4 31.03 -27.64 9.89
CA SER A 4 29.83 -27.13 10.55
C SER A 4 30.16 -26.15 11.69
N GLU A 5 31.13 -26.50 12.55
CA GLU A 5 31.55 -25.64 13.66
C GLU A 5 32.23 -24.35 13.18
N LYS A 6 32.89 -24.38 12.02
CA LYS A 6 33.43 -23.18 11.35
C LYS A 6 32.34 -22.25 10.82
N LEU A 7 31.24 -22.78 10.29
CA LEU A 7 30.12 -21.98 9.78
C LEU A 7 29.34 -21.28 10.90
N THR A 8 29.18 -21.95 12.04
CA THR A 8 28.50 -21.39 13.23
C THR A 8 29.28 -20.24 13.84
N ALA A 9 30.61 -20.37 13.95
CA ALA A 9 31.45 -19.29 14.46
C ALA A 9 31.49 -18.05 13.54
N ILE A 10 31.40 -18.25 12.21
CA ILE A 10 31.31 -17.15 11.24
C ILE A 10 29.99 -16.39 11.38
N ALA A 11 28.86 -17.07 11.65
CA ALA A 11 27.56 -16.45 11.85
C ALA A 11 27.45 -15.63 13.16
N ASP A 12 28.12 -16.08 14.21
CA ASP A 12 28.13 -15.38 15.50
C ASP A 12 29.09 -14.16 15.48
N GLN A 13 30.18 -14.21 14.70
CA GLN A 13 30.97 -13.03 14.37
C GLN A 13 30.19 -12.01 13.53
N ILE A 14 29.37 -12.47 12.59
CA ILE A 14 28.51 -11.62 11.76
C ILE A 14 27.54 -10.82 12.65
N ARG A 15 26.79 -11.46 13.55
CA ARG A 15 25.80 -10.76 14.41
C ARG A 15 26.42 -9.80 15.42
N ALA A 16 27.58 -10.18 15.97
CA ALA A 16 28.29 -9.31 16.90
C ALA A 16 28.93 -8.12 16.18
N HIS A 17 29.35 -8.29 14.92
CA HIS A 17 29.91 -7.25 14.08
C HIS A 17 28.84 -6.31 13.51
N TYR A 18 27.65 -6.82 13.19
CA TYR A 18 26.54 -6.06 12.62
C TYR A 18 25.56 -5.59 13.70
N GLY A 19 25.88 -4.51 14.40
CA GLY A 19 24.80 -3.62 14.86
C GLY A 19 24.03 -3.11 13.64
N ILE A 20 23.12 -3.92 13.09
CA ILE A 20 22.96 -4.05 11.63
C ILE A 20 22.74 -2.70 10.93
N SER A 21 23.69 -2.37 10.05
CA SER A 21 23.64 -1.31 9.03
C SER A 21 24.23 -1.74 7.68
N GLY A 22 23.63 -1.27 6.57
CA GLY A 22 23.89 -1.72 5.18
C GLY A 22 22.93 -2.81 4.67
N SER A 23 23.01 -3.17 3.37
CA SER A 23 22.06 -4.10 2.70
C SER A 23 22.09 -5.51 3.30
N MET A 24 20.95 -5.98 3.82
CA MET A 24 20.81 -7.25 4.53
C MET A 24 20.63 -8.44 3.57
N SER A 25 21.35 -9.54 3.78
CA SER A 25 21.15 -10.79 3.01
C SER A 25 19.80 -11.42 3.38
N ILE A 26 19.11 -12.07 2.45
CA ILE A 26 17.77 -12.60 2.72
C ILE A 26 17.76 -13.72 3.76
N ALA A 27 18.84 -14.48 3.91
CA ALA A 27 18.97 -15.44 4.99
C ALA A 27 18.99 -14.74 6.36
N ASP A 28 19.65 -13.58 6.44
CA ASP A 28 19.69 -12.75 7.65
C ASP A 28 18.37 -11.99 7.84
N MET A 29 17.73 -11.54 6.76
CA MET A 29 16.36 -11.00 6.81
C MET A 29 15.39 -12.05 7.34
N ILE A 30 15.40 -13.28 6.82
CA ILE A 30 14.51 -14.37 7.24
C ILE A 30 14.76 -14.74 8.71
N ARG A 31 16.02 -14.74 9.15
CA ARG A 31 16.37 -14.95 10.56
C ARG A 31 15.86 -13.82 11.47
N VAL A 32 15.92 -12.57 11.01
CA VAL A 32 15.41 -11.38 11.73
C VAL A 32 13.88 -11.31 11.69
N MET A 33 13.25 -11.66 10.56
CA MET A 33 11.79 -11.66 10.33
C MET A 33 11.09 -12.77 11.13
N ASN A 34 11.73 -13.92 11.31
CA ASN A 34 11.21 -15.03 12.11
C ASN A 34 11.46 -14.88 13.62
N ALA A 35 12.32 -13.93 14.06
CA ALA A 35 12.67 -13.76 15.46
C ALA A 35 11.62 -12.99 16.29
N GLY A 36 10.64 -12.33 15.66
CA GLY A 36 9.51 -11.71 16.36
C GLY A 36 9.87 -10.47 17.19
N LYS A 37 9.31 -9.32 16.80
CA LYS A 37 9.23 -8.05 17.54
C LYS A 37 10.54 -7.31 17.84
N SER A 38 10.64 -6.13 17.20
CA SER A 38 11.38 -4.94 17.66
C SER A 38 12.91 -5.08 17.71
N LEU A 39 13.62 -3.96 17.54
CA LEU A 39 15.08 -3.82 17.68
C LEU A 39 15.93 -4.20 16.46
N VAL A 40 15.81 -3.46 15.37
CA VAL A 40 16.95 -2.77 14.73
C VAL A 40 16.35 -1.54 14.04
N GLU A 41 16.93 -0.35 14.19
CA GLU A 41 16.75 0.64 13.11
C GLU A 41 17.37 0.01 11.86
N ARG A 42 16.52 -0.51 10.97
CA ARG A 42 16.95 -1.23 9.77
C ARG A 42 17.48 -0.18 8.80
N THR A 43 18.74 0.20 9.01
CA THR A 43 19.50 1.24 8.26
C THR A 43 19.90 0.79 6.85
N ALA A 44 19.39 -0.37 6.39
CA ALA A 44 19.58 -0.84 5.02
C ALA A 44 18.83 0.10 4.06
N ALA A 45 19.58 0.90 3.30
CA ALA A 45 19.02 1.80 2.30
C ALA A 45 18.34 1.06 1.14
N SER A 46 18.77 -0.16 0.83
CA SER A 46 18.19 -0.99 -0.23
C SER A 46 18.20 -2.48 0.11
N VAL A 47 17.24 -3.22 -0.45
CA VAL A 47 17.13 -4.67 -0.33
C VAL A 47 16.79 -5.30 -1.68
N THR A 48 17.44 -6.42 -2.00
CA THR A 48 17.05 -7.34 -3.08
C THR A 48 16.50 -8.61 -2.47
N ILE A 49 15.31 -9.06 -2.86
CA ILE A 49 14.72 -10.34 -2.43
C ILE A 49 15.10 -11.44 -3.45
N PRO A 50 15.45 -12.69 -3.05
CA PRO A 50 15.92 -13.71 -3.96
C PRO A 50 14.74 -14.31 -4.72
N SER A 51 15.00 -14.78 -5.93
CA SER A 51 13.99 -15.37 -6.82
C SER A 51 13.32 -16.64 -6.32
N SER A 52 13.78 -17.23 -5.20
CA SER A 52 13.10 -18.35 -4.54
C SER A 52 11.96 -17.93 -3.62
N VAL A 53 11.86 -16.65 -3.26
CA VAL A 53 10.82 -16.15 -2.36
C VAL A 53 9.51 -16.00 -3.12
N THR A 54 8.47 -16.67 -2.64
CA THR A 54 7.13 -16.67 -3.24
C THR A 54 6.14 -15.75 -2.53
N SER A 55 6.46 -15.30 -1.32
CA SER A 55 5.62 -14.36 -0.56
C SER A 55 6.48 -13.46 0.32
N ILE A 56 6.04 -12.20 0.47
CA ILE A 56 6.59 -11.30 1.47
C ILE A 56 5.72 -11.44 2.71
N GLY A 57 6.28 -12.03 3.77
CA GLY A 57 5.55 -12.35 4.99
C GLY A 57 5.03 -11.14 5.76
N LYS A 58 4.13 -11.43 6.73
CA LYS A 58 3.61 -10.44 7.67
C LYS A 58 4.75 -9.71 8.38
N TYR A 59 4.72 -8.38 8.38
CA TYR A 59 5.72 -7.49 8.98
C TYR A 59 7.18 -7.68 8.49
N ALA A 60 7.41 -8.30 7.34
CA ALA A 60 8.75 -8.62 6.82
C ALA A 60 9.76 -7.44 6.86
N PHE A 61 9.27 -6.25 6.55
CA PHE A 61 10.00 -4.98 6.50
C PHE A 61 9.36 -3.91 7.38
N TRP A 62 8.52 -4.29 8.36
CA TRP A 62 7.91 -3.31 9.25
C TRP A 62 8.97 -2.43 9.93
N GLY A 63 8.76 -1.11 9.89
CA GLY A 63 9.62 -0.12 10.50
C GLY A 63 11.00 0.04 9.85
N CYS A 64 11.21 -0.41 8.60
CA CYS A 64 12.46 -0.13 7.89
C CYS A 64 12.52 1.34 7.45
N SER A 65 12.66 2.25 8.41
CA SER A 65 12.60 3.70 8.21
C SER A 65 13.68 4.25 7.28
N SER A 66 14.80 3.53 7.09
CA SER A 66 15.87 3.89 6.16
C SER A 66 15.77 3.22 4.79
N LEU A 67 14.84 2.28 4.58
CA LEU A 67 14.71 1.57 3.30
C LEU A 67 14.19 2.52 2.23
N THR A 68 15.05 2.90 1.28
CA THR A 68 14.71 3.85 0.20
C THR A 68 14.17 3.16 -1.05
N SER A 69 14.62 1.93 -1.31
CA SER A 69 14.25 1.13 -2.48
C SER A 69 14.23 -0.36 -2.19
N ILE A 70 13.38 -1.09 -2.92
CA ILE A 70 13.32 -2.54 -2.84
C ILE A 70 13.07 -3.17 -4.21
N THR A 71 13.78 -4.26 -4.51
CA THR A 71 13.51 -5.10 -5.68
C THR A 71 12.76 -6.35 -5.25
N ILE A 72 11.52 -6.48 -5.73
CA ILE A 72 10.63 -7.62 -5.47
C ILE A 72 10.67 -8.56 -6.69
N PRO A 73 11.13 -9.82 -6.55
CA PRO A 73 11.31 -10.73 -7.66
C PRO A 73 9.98 -11.26 -8.19
N ALA A 74 9.96 -11.62 -9.48
CA ALA A 74 8.78 -12.13 -10.19
C ALA A 74 8.21 -13.46 -9.65
N SER A 75 8.88 -14.09 -8.68
CA SER A 75 8.36 -15.24 -7.95
C SER A 75 7.35 -14.87 -6.88
N VAL A 76 7.34 -13.62 -6.41
CA VAL A 76 6.46 -13.17 -5.31
C VAL A 76 5.03 -13.05 -5.81
N THR A 77 4.11 -13.74 -5.14
CA THR A 77 2.68 -13.73 -5.48
C THR A 77 1.83 -12.97 -4.46
N SER A 78 2.37 -12.66 -3.27
CA SER A 78 1.61 -11.99 -2.21
C SER A 78 2.46 -11.10 -1.33
N ILE A 79 1.87 -9.97 -0.91
CA ILE A 79 2.42 -9.04 0.08
C ILE A 79 1.59 -9.15 1.36
N GLY A 80 2.20 -9.59 2.46
CA GLY A 80 1.50 -9.87 3.70
C GLY A 80 1.07 -8.65 4.49
N TYR A 81 0.29 -8.90 5.55
CA TYR A 81 -0.16 -7.86 6.50
C TYR A 81 1.03 -7.03 7.00
N GLY A 82 0.96 -5.71 6.88
CA GLY A 82 2.00 -4.81 7.40
C GLY A 82 3.41 -5.05 6.87
N ALA A 83 3.56 -5.72 5.72
CA ALA A 83 4.85 -6.15 5.19
C ALA A 83 5.87 -5.01 5.10
N PHE A 84 5.46 -3.80 4.73
CA PHE A 84 6.27 -2.59 4.60
C PHE A 84 5.75 -1.44 5.46
N SER A 85 4.91 -1.70 6.46
CA SER A 85 4.35 -0.61 7.29
C SER A 85 5.49 0.16 7.96
N ASP A 86 5.40 1.49 7.98
CA ASP A 86 6.34 2.44 8.57
C ASP A 86 7.74 2.44 7.92
N CYS A 87 7.84 2.03 6.64
CA CYS A 87 9.02 2.26 5.80
C CYS A 87 9.07 3.71 5.28
N ALA A 88 9.26 4.67 6.19
CA ALA A 88 9.09 6.10 5.90
C ALA A 88 9.98 6.64 4.76
N ALA A 89 11.19 6.11 4.56
CA ALA A 89 12.07 6.53 3.46
C ALA A 89 11.80 5.84 2.12
N LEU A 90 10.87 4.88 2.04
CA LEU A 90 10.63 4.10 0.82
C LEU A 90 9.94 4.98 -0.22
N THR A 91 10.65 5.32 -1.30
CA THR A 91 10.19 6.33 -2.27
C THR A 91 9.38 5.75 -3.43
N SER A 92 9.71 4.54 -3.86
CA SER A 92 9.03 3.87 -4.96
C SER A 92 9.02 2.36 -4.79
N VAL A 93 7.94 1.73 -5.23
CA VAL A 93 7.81 0.26 -5.26
C VAL A 93 7.24 -0.18 -6.60
N THR A 94 7.91 -1.12 -7.26
CA THR A 94 7.39 -1.82 -8.44
C THR A 94 7.01 -3.23 -8.03
N LEU A 95 5.72 -3.53 -8.02
CA LEU A 95 5.24 -4.89 -7.76
C LEU A 95 5.30 -5.71 -9.05
N PRO A 96 5.86 -6.93 -9.02
CA PRO A 96 5.91 -7.78 -10.20
C PRO A 96 4.52 -8.28 -10.59
N GLY A 97 4.30 -8.53 -11.88
CA GLY A 97 3.00 -9.00 -12.42
C GLY A 97 2.52 -10.37 -11.94
N SER A 98 3.28 -11.02 -11.06
CA SER A 98 2.91 -12.24 -10.33
C SER A 98 2.11 -11.95 -9.05
N VAL A 99 2.17 -10.72 -8.51
CA VAL A 99 1.48 -10.37 -7.26
C VAL A 99 -0.02 -10.35 -7.48
N THR A 100 -0.75 -11.12 -6.68
CA THR A 100 -2.22 -11.21 -6.73
C THR A 100 -2.91 -10.53 -5.56
N SER A 101 -2.19 -10.29 -4.45
CA SER A 101 -2.77 -9.69 -3.25
C SER A 101 -1.81 -8.78 -2.49
N ILE A 102 -2.35 -7.67 -1.99
CA ILE A 102 -1.70 -6.74 -1.06
C ILE A 102 -2.47 -6.77 0.25
N GLY A 103 -1.82 -7.22 1.32
CA GLY A 103 -2.46 -7.41 2.62
C GLY A 103 -2.84 -6.09 3.32
N PRO A 104 -3.68 -6.17 4.37
CA PRO A 104 -4.03 -5.01 5.17
C PRO A 104 -2.79 -4.33 5.75
N VAL A 105 -2.84 -3.00 5.83
CA VAL A 105 -1.75 -2.12 6.31
C VAL A 105 -0.38 -2.36 5.65
N ALA A 106 -0.31 -3.02 4.49
CA ALA A 106 0.95 -3.47 3.89
C ALA A 106 1.99 -2.35 3.71
N PHE A 107 1.57 -1.15 3.31
CA PHE A 107 2.41 0.04 3.11
C PHE A 107 1.98 1.21 4.01
N ARG A 108 1.24 0.94 5.10
CA ARG A 108 0.79 2.00 6.02
C ARG A 108 1.99 2.79 6.54
N GLY A 109 1.93 4.12 6.52
CA GLY A 109 2.99 4.97 7.06
C GLY A 109 4.26 5.03 6.21
N CYS A 110 4.23 4.53 4.96
CA CYS A 110 5.28 4.79 3.97
C CYS A 110 5.20 6.25 3.49
N THR A 111 5.48 7.21 4.37
CA THR A 111 5.26 8.64 4.14
C THR A 111 6.08 9.22 3.00
N GLY A 112 7.22 8.61 2.65
CA GLY A 112 8.04 8.98 1.49
C GLY A 112 7.63 8.34 0.16
N LEU A 113 6.64 7.43 0.13
CA LEU A 113 6.25 6.70 -1.08
C LEU A 113 5.54 7.64 -2.04
N THR A 114 6.22 8.06 -3.12
CA THR A 114 5.67 8.97 -4.12
C THR A 114 4.92 8.25 -5.22
N SER A 115 5.33 7.02 -5.54
CA SER A 115 4.76 6.22 -6.62
C SER A 115 4.75 4.74 -6.30
N ILE A 116 3.68 4.06 -6.72
CA ILE A 116 3.60 2.60 -6.72
C ILE A 116 2.94 2.13 -8.01
N THR A 117 3.54 1.13 -8.66
CA THR A 117 2.90 0.43 -9.79
C THR A 117 2.25 -0.85 -9.27
N ILE A 118 0.92 -0.89 -9.28
CA ILE A 118 0.12 -2.06 -8.91
C ILE A 118 -0.25 -2.82 -10.18
N PRO A 119 0.19 -4.07 -10.37
CA PRO A 119 -0.07 -4.81 -11.60
C PRO A 119 -1.52 -5.28 -11.69
N ASN A 120 -2.00 -5.49 -12.92
CA ASN A 120 -3.37 -5.96 -13.20
C ASN A 120 -3.68 -7.36 -12.65
N SER A 121 -2.67 -8.13 -12.24
CA SER A 121 -2.81 -9.41 -11.56
C SER A 121 -3.37 -9.29 -10.14
N VAL A 122 -3.27 -8.10 -9.53
CA VAL A 122 -3.78 -7.86 -8.18
C VAL A 122 -5.31 -7.85 -8.19
N THR A 123 -5.90 -8.69 -7.35
CA THR A 123 -7.35 -8.80 -7.17
C THR A 123 -7.82 -8.29 -5.81
N SER A 124 -6.90 -8.01 -4.88
CA SER A 124 -7.23 -7.52 -3.54
C SER A 124 -6.18 -6.55 -3.01
N ILE A 125 -6.66 -5.41 -2.51
CA ILE A 125 -5.91 -4.41 -1.75
C ILE A 125 -6.58 -4.30 -0.38
N GLY A 126 -5.88 -4.72 0.68
CA GLY A 126 -6.45 -4.81 2.02
C GLY A 126 -6.75 -3.46 2.66
N SER A 127 -7.55 -3.49 3.72
CA SER A 127 -7.89 -2.29 4.50
C SER A 127 -6.64 -1.57 5.00
N TYR A 128 -6.65 -0.24 4.91
CA TYR A 128 -5.52 0.62 5.29
C TYR A 128 -4.19 0.30 4.58
N ALA A 129 -4.19 -0.42 3.44
CA ALA A 129 -2.97 -0.85 2.78
C ALA A 129 -1.99 0.30 2.47
N PHE A 130 -2.49 1.47 2.11
CA PHE A 130 -1.70 2.69 1.83
C PHE A 130 -2.01 3.83 2.79
N ASP A 131 -2.57 3.54 3.97
CA ASP A 131 -2.86 4.58 4.98
C ASP A 131 -1.60 5.41 5.29
N ASN A 132 -1.73 6.74 5.25
CA ASN A 132 -0.67 7.70 5.52
C ASN A 132 0.56 7.56 4.59
N CYS A 133 0.35 7.12 3.34
CA CYS A 133 1.33 7.32 2.26
C CYS A 133 1.29 8.78 1.80
N ALA A 134 1.71 9.69 2.69
CA ALA A 134 1.47 11.13 2.56
C ALA A 134 2.10 11.78 1.31
N ALA A 135 3.13 11.18 0.71
CA ALA A 135 3.76 11.66 -0.53
C ALA A 135 3.19 11.03 -1.82
N LEU A 136 2.26 10.07 -1.73
CA LEU A 136 1.76 9.32 -2.88
C LEU A 136 0.90 10.21 -3.76
N THR A 137 1.35 10.50 -4.98
CA THR A 137 0.71 11.51 -5.84
C THR A 137 -0.37 10.95 -6.77
N SER A 138 -0.23 9.70 -7.19
CA SER A 138 -1.16 9.07 -8.13
C SER A 138 -1.24 7.55 -7.93
N VAL A 139 -2.44 6.99 -8.11
CA VAL A 139 -2.68 5.54 -8.06
C VAL A 139 -3.60 5.11 -9.20
N THR A 140 -3.27 4.01 -9.87
CA THR A 140 -4.19 3.30 -10.76
C THR A 140 -4.62 2.00 -10.06
N ILE A 141 -5.90 1.88 -9.75
CA ILE A 141 -6.46 0.64 -9.21
C ILE A 141 -6.57 -0.39 -10.35
N PRO A 142 -6.06 -1.62 -10.16
CA PRO A 142 -6.06 -2.64 -11.20
C PRO A 142 -7.46 -3.22 -11.45
N ASN A 143 -7.73 -3.64 -12.69
CA ASN A 143 -9.03 -4.19 -13.13
C ASN A 143 -9.46 -5.49 -12.41
N GLY A 144 -8.55 -6.13 -11.66
CA GLY A 144 -8.88 -7.30 -10.83
C GLY A 144 -9.56 -6.95 -9.50
N VAL A 145 -9.49 -5.69 -9.06
CA VAL A 145 -10.02 -5.25 -7.76
C VAL A 145 -11.50 -4.93 -7.87
N THR A 146 -12.29 -5.50 -6.97
CA THR A 146 -13.75 -5.33 -6.90
C THR A 146 -14.22 -4.42 -5.76
N SER A 147 -13.39 -4.23 -4.72
CA SER A 147 -13.69 -3.41 -3.55
C SER A 147 -12.48 -2.54 -3.22
N ILE A 148 -12.71 -1.26 -2.95
CA ILE A 148 -11.71 -0.38 -2.31
C ILE A 148 -11.97 -0.43 -0.82
N GLU A 149 -11.18 -1.24 -0.13
CA GLU A 149 -11.35 -1.55 1.30
C GLU A 149 -11.24 -0.34 2.23
N SER A 150 -11.75 -0.50 3.46
CA SER A 150 -11.83 0.59 4.43
C SER A 150 -10.45 1.22 4.66
N GLY A 151 -10.40 2.54 4.51
CA GLY A 151 -9.19 3.33 4.68
C GLY A 151 -8.03 2.99 3.73
N ALA A 152 -8.26 2.26 2.63
CA ALA A 152 -7.18 1.79 1.74
C ALA A 152 -6.19 2.89 1.33
N PHE A 153 -6.66 4.13 1.14
CA PHE A 153 -5.88 5.34 0.83
C PHE A 153 -6.12 6.47 1.84
N PHE A 154 -6.44 6.11 3.09
CA PHE A 154 -6.63 7.07 4.17
C PHE A 154 -5.39 7.95 4.34
N ARG A 155 -5.56 9.27 4.44
CA ARG A 155 -4.47 10.25 4.65
C ARG A 155 -3.36 10.21 3.58
N CYS A 156 -3.65 9.80 2.36
CA CYS A 156 -2.79 10.04 1.20
C CYS A 156 -2.89 11.51 0.77
N SER A 157 -2.37 12.42 1.60
CA SER A 157 -2.61 13.87 1.48
C SER A 157 -2.07 14.50 0.20
N ALA A 158 -1.02 13.94 -0.42
CA ALA A 158 -0.50 14.38 -1.72
C ALA A 158 -1.20 13.77 -2.93
N LEU A 159 -2.19 12.89 -2.75
CA LEU A 159 -2.88 12.22 -3.85
C LEU A 159 -3.66 13.24 -4.68
N THR A 160 -3.29 13.40 -5.95
CA THR A 160 -3.90 14.35 -6.90
C THR A 160 -4.71 13.64 -7.97
N SER A 161 -4.46 12.34 -8.20
CA SER A 161 -5.16 11.56 -9.21
C SER A 161 -5.33 10.12 -8.77
N ILE A 162 -6.53 9.58 -8.94
CA ILE A 162 -6.79 8.15 -8.78
C ILE A 162 -7.70 7.64 -9.88
N THR A 163 -7.33 6.52 -10.49
CA THR A 163 -8.14 5.82 -11.49
C THR A 163 -8.83 4.62 -10.85
N ILE A 164 -10.16 4.63 -10.84
CA ILE A 164 -11.01 3.54 -10.34
C ILE A 164 -11.59 2.78 -11.55
N PRO A 165 -11.28 1.48 -11.74
CA PRO A 165 -11.76 0.71 -12.88
C PRO A 165 -13.22 0.29 -12.69
N SER A 166 -13.88 -0.05 -13.80
CA SER A 166 -15.28 -0.52 -13.83
C SER A 166 -15.50 -1.89 -13.16
N SER A 167 -14.45 -2.55 -12.69
CA SER A 167 -14.54 -3.76 -11.86
C SER A 167 -14.95 -3.46 -10.42
N VAL A 168 -14.74 -2.23 -9.95
CA VAL A 168 -15.05 -1.83 -8.57
C VAL A 168 -16.56 -1.67 -8.39
N THR A 169 -17.10 -2.38 -7.41
CA THR A 169 -18.52 -2.34 -7.02
C THR A 169 -18.75 -1.62 -5.70
N SER A 170 -17.73 -1.54 -4.83
CA SER A 170 -17.84 -0.90 -3.52
C SER A 170 -16.61 -0.03 -3.20
N ILE A 171 -16.87 1.12 -2.57
CA ILE A 171 -15.86 1.99 -1.97
C ILE A 171 -16.18 2.06 -0.48
N GLU A 172 -15.34 1.47 0.35
CA GLU A 172 -15.65 1.30 1.77
C GLU A 172 -15.37 2.56 2.61
N SER A 173 -15.77 2.49 3.88
CA SER A 173 -15.71 3.63 4.81
C SER A 173 -14.30 4.22 4.90
N SER A 174 -14.22 5.55 4.81
CA SER A 174 -12.98 6.34 4.88
C SER A 174 -11.90 5.99 3.84
N ALA A 175 -12.24 5.27 2.75
CA ALA A 175 -11.28 4.83 1.74
C ALA A 175 -10.34 5.94 1.23
N PHE A 176 -10.83 7.17 1.09
CA PHE A 176 -10.07 8.35 0.64
C PHE A 176 -10.04 9.48 1.67
N SER A 177 -10.44 9.23 2.92
CA SER A 177 -10.55 10.30 3.91
C SER A 177 -9.15 10.89 4.19
N GLY A 178 -9.04 12.22 4.16
CA GLY A 178 -7.78 12.95 4.31
C GLY A 178 -6.93 13.04 3.05
N CYS A 179 -7.45 12.68 1.86
CA CYS A 179 -6.82 12.98 0.57
C CYS A 179 -6.98 14.48 0.24
N THR A 180 -6.28 15.33 0.98
CA THR A 180 -6.48 16.79 0.98
C THR A 180 -6.16 17.46 -0.35
N ASN A 181 -5.33 16.86 -1.22
CA ASN A 181 -4.95 17.43 -2.52
C ASN A 181 -5.72 16.83 -3.71
N LEU A 182 -6.70 15.96 -3.49
CA LEU A 182 -7.48 15.36 -4.57
C LEU A 182 -8.50 16.40 -5.08
N PRO A 183 -8.36 16.93 -6.32
CA PRO A 183 -9.25 17.98 -6.81
C PRO A 183 -10.60 17.43 -7.26
N SER A 184 -10.58 16.25 -7.87
CA SER A 184 -11.77 15.58 -8.39
C SER A 184 -11.60 14.08 -8.38
N ILE A 185 -12.72 13.35 -8.39
CA ILE A 185 -12.71 11.90 -8.54
C ILE A 185 -13.84 11.42 -9.45
N THR A 186 -13.55 10.42 -10.29
CA THR A 186 -14.56 9.74 -11.10
C THR A 186 -14.90 8.39 -10.47
N ILE A 187 -16.17 8.17 -10.19
CA ILE A 187 -16.71 6.94 -9.66
C ILE A 187 -17.39 6.18 -10.79
N PRO A 188 -16.99 4.94 -11.12
CA PRO A 188 -17.56 4.22 -12.25
C PRO A 188 -19.01 3.80 -12.00
N ALA A 189 -19.76 3.59 -13.08
CA ALA A 189 -21.17 3.19 -13.04
C ALA A 189 -21.42 1.84 -12.33
N SER A 190 -20.38 1.02 -12.18
CA SER A 190 -20.42 -0.27 -11.50
C SER A 190 -20.53 -0.16 -9.97
N VAL A 191 -20.24 1.01 -9.39
CA VAL A 191 -20.28 1.21 -7.93
C VAL A 191 -21.72 1.25 -7.45
N THR A 192 -22.04 0.38 -6.49
CA THR A 192 -23.36 0.26 -5.87
C THR A 192 -23.36 0.67 -4.39
N SER A 193 -22.20 0.80 -3.76
CA SER A 193 -22.06 1.29 -2.39
C SER A 193 -20.85 2.20 -2.20
N ILE A 194 -21.05 3.28 -1.46
CA ILE A 194 -19.98 4.17 -0.98
C ILE A 194 -20.15 4.35 0.53
N GLY A 195 -19.10 4.02 1.28
CA GLY A 195 -19.10 3.94 2.72
C GLY A 195 -19.07 5.28 3.43
N TYR A 196 -19.30 5.23 4.74
CA TYR A 196 -19.33 6.41 5.60
C TYR A 196 -17.98 7.14 5.56
N LEU A 197 -18.04 8.47 5.38
CA LEU A 197 -16.88 9.36 5.35
C LEU A 197 -15.81 8.98 4.31
N ALA A 198 -16.18 8.30 3.22
CA ALA A 198 -15.25 7.92 2.15
C ALA A 198 -14.37 9.09 1.68
N PHE A 199 -14.90 10.33 1.63
CA PHE A 199 -14.20 11.55 1.22
C PHE A 199 -14.06 12.61 2.33
N HIS A 200 -14.13 12.20 3.60
CA HIS A 200 -13.99 13.13 4.71
C HIS A 200 -12.62 13.81 4.74
N ASN A 201 -12.56 15.10 5.09
CA ASN A 201 -11.33 15.90 5.07
C ASN A 201 -10.60 15.93 3.71
N CYS A 202 -11.27 15.65 2.59
CA CYS A 202 -10.73 15.91 1.25
C CYS A 202 -10.88 17.40 0.91
N THR A 203 -10.13 18.27 1.57
CA THR A 203 -10.36 19.73 1.58
C THR A 203 -10.30 20.42 0.22
N ASN A 204 -9.58 19.86 -0.77
CA ASN A 204 -9.52 20.41 -2.12
C ASN A 204 -10.44 19.68 -3.11
N LEU A 205 -11.27 18.72 -2.66
CA LEU A 205 -12.19 18.01 -3.53
C LEU A 205 -13.33 18.95 -3.92
N THR A 206 -13.32 19.40 -5.18
CA THR A 206 -14.35 20.27 -5.73
C THR A 206 -15.41 19.50 -6.50
N ASP A 207 -15.05 18.37 -7.11
CA ASP A 207 -15.92 17.64 -8.03
C ASP A 207 -15.90 16.12 -7.82
N ILE A 208 -17.08 15.51 -7.72
CA ILE A 208 -17.27 14.07 -7.81
C ILE A 208 -18.08 13.77 -9.06
N TYR A 209 -17.52 13.00 -10.00
CA TYR A 209 -18.21 12.57 -11.21
C TYR A 209 -18.71 11.13 -11.03
N CYS A 210 -20.02 10.96 -10.88
CA CYS A 210 -20.65 9.67 -10.71
C CYS A 210 -21.09 9.11 -12.07
N GLY A 211 -20.66 7.89 -12.39
CA GLY A 211 -21.14 7.14 -13.56
C GLY A 211 -22.57 6.61 -13.43
N PHE A 212 -23.22 6.82 -12.29
CA PHE A 212 -24.57 6.39 -11.95
C PHE A 212 -25.51 7.60 -11.72
N ALA A 213 -26.82 7.33 -11.73
CA ALA A 213 -27.86 8.33 -11.52
C ALA A 213 -27.94 8.80 -10.07
N GLU A 214 -28.49 10.00 -9.87
CA GLU A 214 -28.79 10.53 -8.54
C GLU A 214 -29.70 9.57 -7.75
N GLY A 215 -29.34 9.31 -6.49
CA GLY A 215 -30.06 8.39 -5.61
C GLY A 215 -29.78 6.89 -5.84
N ALA A 216 -29.03 6.51 -6.88
CA ALA A 216 -28.66 5.10 -7.12
C ALA A 216 -27.74 4.52 -6.04
N VAL A 217 -26.89 5.37 -5.46
CA VAL A 217 -26.02 5.04 -4.32
C VAL A 217 -26.39 5.95 -3.15
N SER A 218 -26.74 5.36 -2.02
CA SER A 218 -27.17 6.10 -0.82
C SER A 218 -25.99 6.73 -0.07
N GLY A 219 -26.28 7.67 0.83
CA GLY A 219 -25.29 8.25 1.75
C GLY A 219 -24.45 9.41 1.21
N ALA A 220 -24.80 9.96 0.03
CA ALA A 220 -24.21 11.20 -0.45
C ALA A 220 -24.35 12.33 0.61
N PRO A 221 -23.36 13.22 0.79
CA PRO A 221 -22.17 13.40 -0.06
C PRO A 221 -20.97 12.51 0.34
N TRP A 222 -21.20 11.40 1.06
CA TRP A 222 -20.16 10.44 1.47
C TRP A 222 -19.01 11.06 2.29
N GLY A 223 -19.33 12.12 3.03
CA GLY A 223 -18.39 12.91 3.82
C GLY A 223 -17.55 13.90 3.03
N ALA A 224 -17.79 14.08 1.73
CA ALA A 224 -17.12 15.14 0.96
C ALA A 224 -17.42 16.54 1.55
N PRO A 225 -16.51 17.52 1.39
CA PRO A 225 -16.75 18.89 1.84
C PRO A 225 -18.06 19.47 1.30
N ASP A 226 -18.70 20.38 2.04
CA ASP A 226 -19.92 21.08 1.61
C ASP A 226 -19.73 21.91 0.33
N THR A 227 -18.49 22.21 -0.03
CA THR A 227 -18.12 22.90 -1.27
C THR A 227 -18.05 21.98 -2.50
N THR A 228 -18.21 20.67 -2.32
CA THR A 228 -18.08 19.67 -3.38
C THR A 228 -19.34 19.63 -4.24
N THR A 229 -19.19 19.74 -5.55
CA THR A 229 -20.26 19.50 -6.52
C THR A 229 -20.27 18.02 -6.92
N ILE A 230 -21.43 17.37 -6.87
CA ILE A 230 -21.61 15.98 -7.33
C ILE A 230 -22.31 16.01 -8.68
N HIS A 231 -21.64 15.47 -9.71
CA HIS A 231 -22.14 15.36 -11.07
C HIS A 231 -22.62 13.94 -11.31
N TYR A 232 -23.94 13.74 -11.36
CA TYR A 232 -24.53 12.45 -11.68
C TYR A 232 -24.67 12.27 -13.19
N ASN A 233 -24.48 11.04 -13.66
CA ASN A 233 -24.79 10.70 -15.04
C ASN A 233 -26.31 10.72 -15.22
N ALA A 234 -26.81 11.53 -16.16
CA ALA A 234 -28.22 11.55 -16.50
C ALA A 234 -28.59 10.18 -17.10
N THR A 235 -29.51 9.47 -16.47
CA THR A 235 -30.15 8.31 -17.10
C THR A 235 -30.73 8.74 -18.44
N THR A 236 -30.25 8.16 -19.54
CA THR A 236 -31.02 8.04 -20.78
C THR A 236 -32.17 7.08 -20.58
#